data_AF-A0A182GM94-F1
#
_entry.id   AF-A0A182GM94-F1
#
_cell.length_a   1.000
_cell.length_b   1.000
_cell.length_c   1.000
_cell.angle_alpha   90.00
_cell.angle_beta   90.00
_cell.angle_gamma   90.00
#
_symmetry.space_group_name_H-M   'P 1'
#
loop_
_entity.id
_entity.type
_entity.pdbx_description
1 polymer ?
#
loop_
_entity_poly.entity_id
_entity_poly.type
_entity_poly.pdbx_seq_one_letter_code
_entity_poly.pdbx_strand_id
1 'polypeptide(L)'
;MSKRRRIQYTRESLVEALNAVDQGKMSLYKAAIHFGVPRTTLSTYQQDRDRKGKTGPTLTFTDAEEQLMVEWTREMYQKGLFCRANDLLEAARSILDDCPRTGKQKNRNLYNSKLIKMSSNLFRAVIMGAPGSGKGTVSARIVKTFNMKHISSGDMLRNNIEKSTELGKIAEKYIKEGKLVPDIYITKCILGELAKLKSSSWLLDGFPRTPEQAEDLWRQEKIDSVINLDVPFDVIVDRLRSRWVHLPSGRVYNIGFNDPKVPGKDDVTGEPLIQRPDDDPVAVRKRLEIYDACTRPLNEYFHQQGVLVTFSGKTTDEIWPNVKQYLESKIIKKS
;
A
#
# COMPACT_ATOMS: atom_id res chain seq x y z
N MET A 1 11.36 -58.14 -11.13
CA MET A 1 11.87 -56.83 -11.61
C MET A 1 11.19 -56.48 -12.94
N SER A 2 10.17 -55.62 -12.92
CA SER A 2 9.51 -55.14 -14.14
C SER A 2 10.17 -53.84 -14.60
N LYS A 3 10.97 -53.91 -15.67
CA LYS A 3 11.55 -52.73 -16.34
C LYS A 3 10.40 -51.87 -16.86
N ARG A 4 10.12 -50.73 -16.21
CA ARG A 4 9.28 -49.67 -16.80
C ARG A 4 9.98 -49.19 -18.08
N ARG A 5 9.53 -49.67 -19.24
CA ARG A 5 9.93 -49.15 -20.56
C ARG A 5 9.64 -47.65 -20.56
N ARG A 6 10.68 -46.81 -20.67
CA ARG A 6 10.53 -45.39 -21.01
C ARG A 6 9.92 -45.36 -22.41
N ILE A 7 8.64 -45.05 -22.51
CA ILE A 7 8.01 -44.74 -23.80
C ILE A 7 8.65 -43.43 -24.28
N GLN A 8 9.53 -43.52 -25.29
CA GLN A 8 10.08 -42.37 -25.99
C GLN A 8 9.05 -41.93 -27.04
N TYR A 9 8.24 -40.93 -26.72
CA TYR A 9 7.52 -40.18 -27.75
C TYR A 9 8.44 -39.07 -28.28
N THR A 10 8.33 -38.76 -29.57
CA THR A 10 9.14 -37.71 -30.21
C THR A 10 8.46 -36.35 -30.05
N ARG A 11 9.21 -35.27 -30.27
CA ARG A 11 8.64 -33.92 -30.30
C ARG A 11 7.62 -33.76 -31.44
N GLU A 12 7.81 -34.49 -32.54
CA GLU A 12 6.91 -34.52 -33.69
C GLU A 12 5.56 -35.12 -33.31
N SER A 13 5.55 -36.28 -32.63
CA SER A 13 4.28 -36.92 -32.22
C SER A 13 3.50 -36.07 -31.22
N LEU A 14 4.18 -35.28 -30.38
CA LEU A 14 3.55 -34.29 -29.51
C LEU A 14 2.87 -33.16 -30.29
N VAL A 15 3.52 -32.63 -31.33
CA VAL A 15 3.00 -31.53 -32.16
C VAL A 15 1.81 -32.00 -33.00
N GLU A 16 1.92 -33.19 -33.62
CA GLU A 16 0.84 -33.78 -34.42
C GLU A 16 -0.41 -34.07 -33.57
N ALA A 17 -0.21 -34.60 -32.36
CA ALA A 17 -1.29 -34.85 -31.42
C ALA A 17 -2.05 -33.58 -31.02
N LEU A 18 -1.34 -32.48 -30.76
CA LEU A 18 -1.98 -31.19 -30.44
C LEU A 18 -2.72 -30.62 -31.65
N ASN A 19 -2.11 -30.63 -32.84
CA ASN A 19 -2.74 -30.14 -34.06
C ASN A 19 -4.03 -30.91 -34.39
N ALA A 20 -4.06 -32.22 -34.17
CA ALA A 20 -5.27 -33.03 -34.37
C ALA A 20 -6.39 -32.66 -33.38
N VAL A 21 -6.04 -32.28 -32.15
CA VAL A 21 -7.01 -31.79 -31.15
C VAL A 21 -7.54 -30.42 -31.52
N ASP A 22 -6.70 -29.50 -31.98
CA ASP A 22 -7.12 -28.13 -32.32
C ASP A 22 -7.98 -28.06 -33.58
N GLN A 23 -7.70 -28.93 -34.55
CA GLN A 23 -8.51 -29.09 -35.75
C GLN A 23 -9.84 -29.81 -35.46
N GLY A 24 -10.12 -30.15 -34.19
CA GLY A 24 -11.34 -30.83 -33.76
C GLY A 24 -11.47 -32.28 -34.26
N LYS A 25 -10.41 -32.83 -34.87
CA LYS A 25 -10.42 -34.18 -35.46
C LYS A 25 -10.57 -35.27 -34.40
N MET A 26 -10.09 -35.03 -33.17
CA MET A 26 -10.17 -35.96 -32.05
C MET A 26 -10.07 -35.26 -30.70
N SER A 27 -10.57 -35.89 -29.64
CA SER A 27 -10.41 -35.38 -28.28
C SER A 27 -8.99 -35.58 -27.75
N LEU A 28 -8.56 -34.78 -26.76
CA LEU A 28 -7.24 -34.89 -26.13
C LEU A 28 -6.91 -36.31 -25.64
N TYR A 29 -7.93 -37.02 -25.15
CA TYR A 29 -7.80 -38.42 -24.73
C TYR A 29 -7.54 -39.37 -25.91
N LYS A 30 -8.27 -39.20 -27.02
CA LYS A 30 -8.07 -40.00 -28.23
C LYS A 30 -6.71 -39.71 -28.88
N ALA A 31 -6.27 -38.46 -28.88
CA ALA A 31 -4.94 -38.07 -29.37
C ALA A 31 -3.80 -38.69 -28.55
N ALA A 32 -3.93 -38.72 -27.22
CA ALA A 32 -2.92 -39.33 -26.34
C ALA A 32 -2.68 -40.82 -26.68
N ILE A 33 -3.77 -41.56 -26.93
CA ILE A 33 -3.69 -42.97 -27.29
C ILE A 33 -3.14 -43.14 -28.71
N HIS A 34 -3.64 -42.36 -29.67
CA HIS A 34 -3.29 -42.49 -31.09
C HIS A 34 -1.81 -42.19 -31.37
N PHE A 35 -1.28 -41.13 -30.75
CA PHE A 35 0.10 -40.68 -30.98
C PHE A 35 1.10 -41.20 -29.95
N GLY A 36 0.66 -42.05 -29.01
CA GLY A 36 1.53 -42.64 -27.98
C GLY A 36 2.11 -41.62 -27.00
N VAL A 37 1.45 -40.47 -26.83
CA VAL A 37 1.90 -39.38 -25.95
C VAL A 37 1.07 -39.38 -24.66
N PRO A 38 1.69 -39.27 -23.47
CA PRO A 38 0.93 -39.15 -22.22
C PRO A 38 -0.03 -37.96 -22.24
N ARG A 39 -1.30 -38.21 -21.87
CA ARG A 39 -2.36 -37.19 -21.84
C ARG A 39 -1.98 -35.98 -20.99
N THR A 40 -1.29 -36.21 -19.88
CA THR A 40 -0.81 -35.15 -18.98
C THR A 40 0.16 -34.21 -19.71
N THR A 41 1.09 -34.75 -20.49
CA THR A 41 2.01 -33.99 -21.32
C THR A 41 1.29 -33.15 -22.37
N LEU A 42 0.30 -33.71 -23.07
CA LEU A 42 -0.52 -32.97 -24.04
C LEU A 42 -1.30 -31.83 -23.37
N SER A 43 -1.91 -32.10 -22.21
CA SER A 43 -2.67 -31.09 -21.46
C SER A 43 -1.80 -29.92 -21.01
N THR A 44 -0.58 -30.18 -20.53
CA THR A 44 0.35 -29.12 -20.11
C THR A 44 0.80 -28.26 -21.29
N TYR A 45 1.15 -28.89 -22.42
CA TYR A 45 1.55 -28.15 -23.62
C TYR A 45 0.43 -27.32 -24.24
N GLN A 46 -0.81 -27.82 -24.21
CA GLN A 46 -1.97 -27.06 -24.70
C GLN A 46 -2.20 -25.79 -23.87
N GLN A 47 -2.15 -25.90 -22.53
CA GLN A 47 -2.29 -24.76 -21.63
C GLN A 47 -1.18 -23.70 -21.82
N ASP A 48 0.07 -24.14 -22.04
CA ASP A 48 1.19 -23.24 -22.29
C ASP A 48 1.09 -22.54 -23.66
N ARG A 49 0.49 -23.19 -24.66
CA ARG A 49 0.26 -22.60 -25.98
C ARG A 49 -0.93 -21.64 -25.98
N ASP A 50 -2.01 -21.96 -25.28
CA ASP A 50 -3.19 -21.08 -25.16
C ASP A 50 -2.86 -19.80 -24.37
N ARG A 51 -1.91 -19.87 -23.43
CA ARG A 51 -1.30 -18.68 -22.80
C ARG A 51 -0.52 -17.81 -23.77
N LYS A 52 0.07 -18.39 -24.82
CA LYS A 52 0.86 -17.67 -25.84
C LYS A 52 0.03 -17.15 -27.03
N GLY A 53 -1.25 -17.53 -27.16
CA GLY A 53 -2.09 -17.28 -28.34
C GLY A 53 -3.19 -16.21 -28.25
N LYS A 54 -3.35 -15.46 -27.16
CA LYS A 54 -4.43 -14.44 -27.07
C LYS A 54 -4.01 -13.07 -27.65
N THR A 55 -4.31 -12.83 -28.93
CA THR A 55 -4.29 -11.49 -29.56
C THR A 55 -5.66 -11.15 -30.18
N GLY A 56 -6.41 -10.22 -29.60
CA GLY A 56 -7.60 -9.60 -30.21
C GLY A 56 -7.24 -8.41 -31.14
N PRO A 57 -8.23 -7.71 -31.75
CA PRO A 57 -7.99 -6.57 -32.65
C PRO A 57 -7.54 -5.32 -31.87
N THR A 58 -6.54 -4.60 -32.41
CA THR A 58 -5.79 -3.52 -31.74
C THR A 58 -6.28 -2.15 -32.23
N LEU A 59 -6.81 -1.31 -31.33
CA LEU A 59 -6.94 0.14 -31.53
C LEU A 59 -5.58 0.80 -31.30
N THR A 60 -5.20 1.77 -32.14
CA THR A 60 -3.90 2.48 -32.09
C THR A 60 -4.10 4.00 -32.12
N PHE A 61 -3.39 4.74 -31.27
CA PHE A 61 -3.41 6.20 -31.14
C PHE A 61 -2.19 6.87 -31.79
N THR A 62 -2.33 8.13 -32.16
CA THR A 62 -1.19 9.03 -32.45
C THR A 62 -0.49 9.47 -31.16
N ASP A 63 0.77 9.92 -31.24
CA ASP A 63 1.54 10.36 -30.07
C ASP A 63 0.86 11.52 -29.32
N ALA A 64 0.15 12.41 -30.04
CA ALA A 64 -0.61 13.51 -29.46
C ALA A 64 -1.85 13.02 -28.70
N GLU A 65 -2.57 12.04 -29.24
CA GLU A 65 -3.71 11.40 -28.57
C GLU A 65 -3.25 10.57 -27.37
N GLU A 66 -2.09 9.88 -27.44
CA GLU A 66 -1.51 9.18 -26.29
C GLU A 66 -1.15 10.15 -25.17
N GLN A 67 -0.59 11.31 -25.50
CA GLN A 67 -0.22 12.33 -24.52
C GLN A 67 -1.46 12.96 -23.85
N LEU A 68 -2.48 13.28 -24.62
CA LEU A 68 -3.78 13.74 -24.11
C LEU A 68 -4.45 12.70 -23.20
N MET A 69 -4.41 11.42 -23.57
CA MET A 69 -4.96 10.34 -22.77
C MET A 69 -4.18 10.12 -21.47
N VAL A 70 -2.85 10.28 -21.48
CA VAL A 70 -2.01 10.19 -20.28
C VAL A 70 -2.25 11.36 -19.34
N GLU A 71 -2.36 12.57 -19.87
CA GLU A 71 -2.67 13.78 -19.08
C GLU A 71 -4.06 13.69 -18.46
N TRP A 72 -5.06 13.29 -19.24
CA TRP A 72 -6.42 13.05 -18.77
C TRP A 72 -6.48 11.94 -17.72
N THR A 73 -5.77 10.82 -17.93
CA THR A 73 -5.69 9.72 -16.96
C THR A 73 -5.05 10.18 -15.65
N ARG A 74 -3.97 10.96 -15.72
CA ARG A 74 -3.31 11.55 -14.55
C ARG A 74 -4.26 12.46 -13.80
N GLU A 75 -5.01 13.30 -14.50
CA GLU A 75 -6.00 14.20 -13.91
C GLU A 75 -7.14 13.42 -13.23
N MET A 76 -7.69 12.38 -13.87
CA MET A 76 -8.77 11.57 -13.31
C MET A 76 -8.32 10.75 -12.08
N TYR A 77 -7.08 10.28 -12.07
CA TYR A 77 -6.48 9.64 -10.90
C TYR A 77 -6.26 10.62 -9.75
N GLN A 78 -5.77 11.83 -10.04
CA GLN A 78 -5.62 12.90 -9.03
C GLN A 78 -6.96 13.33 -8.44
N LYS A 79 -8.04 13.29 -9.23
CA LYS A 79 -9.41 13.56 -8.76
C LYS A 79 -10.08 12.37 -8.08
N GLY A 80 -9.44 11.19 -8.04
CA GLY A 80 -9.91 10.01 -7.31
C GLY A 80 -11.10 9.29 -7.94
N LEU A 81 -11.35 9.48 -9.24
CA LEU A 81 -12.55 8.95 -9.92
C LEU A 81 -12.52 7.43 -10.20
N PHE A 82 -11.36 6.78 -10.15
CA PHE A 82 -11.22 5.36 -10.49
C PHE A 82 -10.52 4.56 -9.39
N CYS A 83 -11.13 3.43 -9.00
CA CYS A 83 -10.74 2.62 -7.83
C CYS A 83 -9.84 1.43 -8.20
N ARG A 84 -9.92 0.94 -9.45
CA ARG A 84 -9.09 -0.15 -9.98
C ARG A 84 -8.51 0.23 -11.34
N ALA A 85 -7.31 -0.27 -11.62
CA ALA A 85 -6.65 -0.08 -12.92
C ALA A 85 -7.49 -0.63 -14.10
N ASN A 86 -8.31 -1.67 -13.86
CA ASN A 86 -9.25 -2.19 -14.85
C ASN A 86 -10.41 -1.22 -15.14
N ASP A 87 -10.88 -0.46 -14.16
CA ASP A 87 -11.97 0.52 -14.34
C ASP A 87 -11.51 1.67 -15.26
N LEU A 88 -10.23 2.06 -15.12
CA LEU A 88 -9.55 3.02 -15.99
C LEU A 88 -9.36 2.49 -17.42
N LEU A 89 -9.01 1.21 -17.55
CA LEU A 89 -8.88 0.52 -18.85
C LEU A 89 -10.22 0.37 -19.56
N GLU A 90 -11.31 0.10 -18.83
CA GLU A 90 -12.66 0.00 -19.37
C GLU A 90 -13.22 1.37 -19.76
N ALA A 91 -13.03 2.40 -18.92
CA ALA A 91 -13.42 3.76 -19.26
C ALA A 91 -12.66 4.29 -20.48
N ALA A 92 -11.35 4.05 -20.53
CA ALA A 92 -10.56 4.36 -21.72
C ALA A 92 -11.10 3.60 -22.94
N ARG A 93 -11.34 2.29 -22.87
CA ARG A 93 -11.91 1.53 -24.00
C ARG A 93 -13.25 2.07 -24.47
N SER A 94 -14.15 2.43 -23.55
CA SER A 94 -15.47 2.98 -23.89
C SER A 94 -15.37 4.30 -24.66
N ILE A 95 -14.45 5.19 -24.26
CA ILE A 95 -14.22 6.47 -24.96
C ILE A 95 -13.61 6.23 -26.36
N LEU A 96 -12.81 5.17 -26.48
CA LEU A 96 -12.07 4.84 -27.69
C LEU A 96 -12.89 4.06 -28.73
N ASP A 97 -13.95 3.36 -28.29
CA ASP A 97 -14.92 2.72 -29.19
C ASP A 97 -15.79 3.76 -29.94
N ASP A 98 -15.89 4.99 -29.43
CA ASP A 98 -16.61 6.11 -30.05
C ASP A 98 -15.75 6.95 -31.02
N CYS A 99 -14.45 6.67 -31.16
CA CYS A 99 -13.52 7.50 -31.95
C CYS A 99 -13.24 6.93 -33.36
N PRO A 100 -13.33 7.73 -34.44
CA PRO A 100 -13.14 7.24 -35.81
C PRO A 100 -11.69 6.84 -36.11
N ARG A 101 -11.51 5.63 -36.67
CA ARG A 101 -10.19 5.00 -36.89
C ARG A 101 -9.46 5.61 -38.10
N THR A 102 -8.32 6.25 -37.88
CA THR A 102 -7.35 6.60 -38.93
C THR A 102 -5.96 6.07 -38.58
N GLY A 103 -5.26 5.50 -39.56
CA GLY A 103 -4.16 4.55 -39.31
C GLY A 103 -2.75 5.13 -39.31
N LYS A 104 -1.89 4.59 -38.43
CA LYS A 104 -0.61 3.90 -38.75
C LYS A 104 -0.13 3.14 -37.50
N GLN A 105 0.36 1.93 -37.72
CA GLN A 105 0.45 0.85 -36.73
C GLN A 105 1.68 0.92 -35.80
N LYS A 106 1.46 0.84 -34.48
CA LYS A 106 2.44 0.31 -33.50
C LYS A 106 1.76 -0.51 -32.38
N ASN A 107 2.55 -1.43 -31.83
CA ASN A 107 2.14 -2.69 -31.20
C ASN A 107 1.47 -2.55 -29.82
N ARG A 108 0.41 -3.35 -29.58
CA ARG A 108 -0.36 -3.46 -28.33
C ARG A 108 0.48 -3.78 -27.08
N ASN A 109 1.67 -4.35 -27.27
CA ASN A 109 2.57 -4.77 -26.19
C ASN A 109 3.21 -3.61 -25.42
N LEU A 110 3.37 -2.44 -26.03
CA LEU A 110 3.98 -1.29 -25.34
C LEU A 110 3.03 -0.67 -24.31
N TYR A 111 1.73 -0.60 -24.64
CA TYR A 111 0.68 -0.04 -23.79
C TYR A 111 0.39 -0.91 -22.56
N ASN A 112 0.26 -2.23 -22.75
CA ASN A 112 0.18 -3.16 -21.62
C ASN A 112 1.45 -3.10 -20.77
N SER A 113 2.64 -2.95 -21.37
CA SER A 113 3.88 -2.83 -20.59
C SER A 113 3.95 -1.52 -19.78
N LYS A 114 3.48 -0.38 -20.31
CA LYS A 114 3.40 0.91 -19.59
C LYS A 114 2.37 0.88 -18.46
N LEU A 115 1.18 0.31 -18.70
CA LEU A 115 0.12 0.20 -17.69
C LEU A 115 0.44 -0.87 -16.62
N ILE A 116 1.11 -1.97 -16.99
CA ILE A 116 1.67 -2.96 -16.05
C ILE A 116 2.86 -2.34 -15.28
N LYS A 117 3.68 -1.48 -15.91
CA LYS A 117 4.69 -0.67 -15.21
C LYS A 117 4.05 0.28 -14.19
N MET A 118 2.98 0.99 -14.57
CA MET A 118 2.23 1.84 -13.65
C MET A 118 1.57 1.04 -12.51
N SER A 119 1.09 -0.18 -12.79
CA SER A 119 0.58 -1.13 -11.77
C SER A 119 1.67 -1.76 -10.89
N SER A 120 2.95 -1.71 -11.29
CA SER A 120 4.10 -2.23 -10.49
C SER A 120 4.77 -1.15 -9.64
N ASN A 121 4.27 0.09 -9.68
CA ASN A 121 4.72 1.23 -8.88
C ASN A 121 3.99 1.40 -7.54
N LEU A 122 3.16 0.44 -7.15
CA LEU A 122 2.52 0.51 -5.84
C LEU A 122 3.61 0.51 -4.76
N PHE A 123 3.61 1.57 -3.96
CA PHE A 123 4.56 1.80 -2.90
C PHE A 123 3.87 1.59 -1.55
N ARG A 124 4.46 0.74 -0.73
CA ARG A 124 3.89 0.28 0.52
C ARG A 124 4.83 0.64 1.64
N ALA A 125 4.42 1.60 2.46
CA ALA A 125 5.27 2.17 3.48
C ALA A 125 4.64 2.11 4.86
N VAL A 126 5.50 1.95 5.86
CA VAL A 126 5.16 2.11 7.26
C VAL A 126 5.87 3.35 7.77
N ILE A 127 5.22 4.13 8.64
CA ILE A 127 5.87 5.21 9.37
C ILE A 127 5.82 4.96 10.88
N MET A 128 7.01 5.03 11.48
CA MET A 128 7.26 4.83 12.90
C MET A 128 7.88 6.10 13.48
N GLY A 129 7.74 6.26 14.79
CA GLY A 129 8.29 7.38 15.53
C GLY A 129 7.56 7.57 16.85
N ALA A 130 8.29 8.07 17.84
CA ALA A 130 7.78 8.27 19.18
C ALA A 130 6.54 9.19 19.20
N PRO A 131 5.65 9.09 20.20
CA PRO A 131 4.60 10.08 20.41
C PRO A 131 5.20 11.49 20.45
N GLY A 132 4.65 12.47 19.73
CA GLY A 132 5.21 13.84 19.67
C GLY A 132 6.41 14.04 18.72
N SER A 133 6.90 12.98 18.04
CA SER A 133 7.95 13.08 17.01
C SER A 133 7.58 13.92 15.78
N GLY A 134 6.30 14.25 15.58
CA GLY A 134 5.83 14.92 14.37
C GLY A 134 5.37 13.95 13.27
N LYS A 135 5.32 12.66 13.57
CA LYS A 135 4.85 11.60 12.67
C LYS A 135 3.54 11.93 11.94
N GLY A 136 2.50 12.39 12.63
CA GLY A 136 1.23 12.74 11.97
C GLY A 136 1.37 13.85 10.92
N THR A 137 2.20 14.86 11.19
CA THR A 137 2.50 15.94 10.25
C THR A 137 3.27 15.41 9.03
N VAL A 138 4.28 14.55 9.26
CA VAL A 138 5.03 13.91 8.18
C VAL A 138 4.11 12.98 7.36
N SER A 139 3.30 12.15 8.00
CA SER A 139 2.31 11.28 7.34
C SER A 139 1.39 12.09 6.42
N ALA A 140 0.83 13.20 6.91
CA ALA A 140 -0.02 14.08 6.12
C ALA A 140 0.71 14.67 4.90
N ARG A 141 1.99 15.08 5.07
CA ARG A 141 2.82 15.57 3.97
C ARG A 141 3.11 14.47 2.94
N ILE A 142 3.43 13.24 3.38
CA ILE A 142 3.66 12.08 2.49
C ILE A 142 2.40 11.79 1.68
N VAL A 143 1.26 11.64 2.36
CA VAL A 143 -0.05 11.32 1.75
C VAL A 143 -0.42 12.36 0.69
N LYS A 144 -0.28 13.65 1.02
CA LYS A 144 -0.56 14.75 0.08
C LYS A 144 0.41 14.80 -1.10
N THR A 145 1.70 14.57 -0.86
CA THR A 145 2.75 14.72 -1.90
C THR A 145 2.78 13.54 -2.87
N PHE A 146 2.58 12.33 -2.37
CA PHE A 146 2.73 11.08 -3.14
C PHE A 146 1.41 10.37 -3.44
N ASN A 147 0.27 10.98 -3.11
CA ASN A 147 -1.08 10.45 -3.32
C ASN A 147 -1.25 9.01 -2.78
N MET A 148 -0.83 8.79 -1.55
CA MET A 148 -0.91 7.48 -0.88
C MET A 148 -2.16 7.38 -0.02
N LYS A 149 -2.77 6.19 0.06
CA LYS A 149 -3.85 5.95 1.03
C LYS A 149 -3.28 5.87 2.45
N HIS A 150 -3.87 6.61 3.36
CA HIS A 150 -3.43 6.65 4.76
C HIS A 150 -4.25 5.68 5.61
N ILE A 151 -3.59 4.81 6.37
CA ILE A 151 -4.23 3.94 7.35
C ILE A 151 -3.59 4.22 8.70
N SER A 152 -4.35 4.84 9.61
CA SER A 152 -3.92 5.04 10.99
C SER A 152 -4.65 4.07 11.92
N SER A 153 -3.90 3.27 12.67
CA SER A 153 -4.47 2.38 13.68
C SER A 153 -5.22 3.17 14.76
N GLY A 154 -4.71 4.36 15.11
CA GLY A 154 -5.32 5.24 16.09
C GLY A 154 -6.67 5.82 15.63
N ASP A 155 -6.75 6.32 14.39
CA ASP A 155 -8.02 6.82 13.83
C ASP A 155 -9.03 5.70 13.66
N MET A 156 -8.57 4.53 13.20
CA MET A 156 -9.40 3.35 13.04
C MET A 156 -10.02 2.91 14.36
N LEU A 157 -9.25 2.88 15.45
CA LEU A 157 -9.78 2.53 16.77
C LEU A 157 -10.78 3.57 17.30
N ARG A 158 -10.47 4.87 17.17
CA ARG A 158 -11.39 5.94 17.58
C ARG A 158 -12.74 5.86 16.86
N ASN A 159 -12.72 5.70 15.54
CA ASN A 159 -13.92 5.54 14.72
C ASN A 159 -14.73 4.29 15.10
N ASN A 160 -14.07 3.19 15.47
CA ASN A 160 -14.76 1.99 15.96
C ASN A 160 -15.41 2.20 17.33
N ILE A 161 -14.76 2.95 18.24
CA ILE A 161 -15.31 3.32 19.54
C ILE A 161 -16.52 4.24 19.37
N GLU A 162 -16.40 5.30 18.56
CA GLU A 162 -17.49 6.24 18.25
C GLU A 162 -18.71 5.51 17.68
N LYS A 163 -18.49 4.56 16.78
CA LYS A 163 -19.56 3.73 16.18
C LYS A 163 -20.03 2.59 17.07
N SER A 164 -19.47 2.44 18.27
CA SER A 164 -19.81 1.38 19.22
C SER A 164 -19.77 -0.04 18.60
N THR A 165 -18.81 -0.29 17.71
CA THR A 165 -18.62 -1.62 17.10
C THR A 165 -18.11 -2.63 18.14
N GLU A 166 -18.11 -3.92 17.81
CA GLU A 166 -17.56 -4.95 18.70
C GLU A 166 -16.06 -4.68 19.02
N LEU A 167 -15.27 -4.35 17.99
CA LEU A 167 -13.88 -3.92 18.17
C LEU A 167 -13.79 -2.64 19.01
N GLY A 168 -14.70 -1.68 18.79
CA GLY A 168 -14.77 -0.43 19.55
C GLY A 168 -14.95 -0.65 21.04
N LYS A 169 -15.91 -1.51 21.43
CA LYS A 169 -16.18 -1.86 22.84
C LYS A 169 -14.97 -2.51 23.51
N ILE A 170 -14.29 -3.42 22.80
CA ILE A 170 -13.06 -4.04 23.28
C ILE A 170 -11.96 -2.98 23.44
N ALA A 171 -11.72 -2.18 22.40
CA ALA A 171 -10.68 -1.17 22.37
C ALA A 171 -10.88 -0.11 23.46
N GLU A 172 -12.13 0.32 23.69
CA GLU A 172 -12.48 1.31 24.71
C GLU A 172 -12.04 0.87 26.11
N LYS A 173 -12.21 -0.42 26.46
CA LYS A 173 -11.77 -0.96 27.75
C LYS A 173 -10.26 -0.81 27.94
N TYR A 174 -9.46 -1.24 26.97
CA TYR A 174 -7.99 -1.18 27.08
C TYR A 174 -7.48 0.27 27.04
N ILE A 175 -8.05 1.11 26.18
CA ILE A 175 -7.63 2.51 26.05
C ILE A 175 -7.95 3.32 27.30
N LYS A 176 -9.11 3.11 27.94
CA LYS A 176 -9.44 3.74 29.24
C LYS A 176 -8.45 3.36 30.35
N GLU A 177 -7.93 2.13 30.30
CA GLU A 177 -6.90 1.64 31.22
C GLU A 177 -5.46 2.05 30.82
N GLY A 178 -5.28 2.81 29.74
CA GLY A 178 -3.96 3.19 29.22
C GLY A 178 -3.15 2.04 28.64
N LYS A 179 -3.80 0.90 28.35
CA LYS A 179 -3.18 -0.31 27.79
C LYS A 179 -3.29 -0.35 26.28
N LEU A 180 -2.40 -1.12 25.64
CA LEU A 180 -2.53 -1.44 24.22
C LEU A 180 -3.68 -2.42 24.01
N VAL A 181 -4.42 -2.23 22.93
CA VAL A 181 -5.41 -3.20 22.47
C VAL A 181 -4.67 -4.46 22.03
N PRO A 182 -5.12 -5.68 22.39
CA PRO A 182 -4.41 -6.90 22.07
C PRO A 182 -4.16 -7.07 20.57
N ASP A 183 -2.96 -7.53 20.22
CA ASP A 183 -2.43 -7.59 18.86
C ASP A 183 -3.39 -8.28 17.88
N ILE A 184 -3.99 -9.40 18.28
CA ILE A 184 -4.91 -10.17 17.43
C ILE A 184 -6.07 -9.34 16.85
N TYR A 185 -6.61 -8.40 17.64
CA TYR A 185 -7.73 -7.57 17.21
C TYR A 185 -7.28 -6.48 16.22
N ILE A 186 -6.15 -5.84 16.51
CA ILE A 186 -5.61 -4.76 15.66
C ILE A 186 -5.07 -5.32 14.36
N THR A 187 -4.27 -6.38 14.41
CA THR A 187 -3.72 -7.04 13.23
C THR A 187 -4.82 -7.47 12.27
N LYS A 188 -5.86 -8.17 12.77
CA LYS A 188 -6.99 -8.60 11.94
C LYS A 188 -7.69 -7.42 11.26
N CYS A 189 -7.89 -6.32 11.99
CA CYS A 189 -8.57 -5.15 11.46
C CYS A 189 -7.74 -4.44 10.40
N ILE A 190 -6.45 -4.21 10.66
CA ILE A 190 -5.53 -3.57 9.71
C ILE A 190 -5.38 -4.42 8.43
N LEU A 191 -5.16 -5.73 8.55
CA LEU A 191 -5.05 -6.61 7.39
C LEU A 191 -6.34 -6.62 6.56
N GLY A 192 -7.50 -6.54 7.21
CA GLY A 192 -8.80 -6.40 6.54
C GLY A 192 -8.92 -5.11 5.72
N GLU A 193 -8.41 -3.98 6.23
CA GLU A 193 -8.37 -2.72 5.48
C GLU A 193 -7.35 -2.76 4.34
N LEU A 194 -6.16 -3.31 4.57
CA LEU A 194 -5.12 -3.46 3.54
C LEU A 194 -5.59 -4.34 2.38
N ALA A 195 -6.39 -5.37 2.65
CA ALA A 195 -6.97 -6.24 1.63
C ALA A 195 -7.87 -5.47 0.63
N LYS A 196 -8.48 -4.36 1.06
CA LYS A 196 -9.30 -3.48 0.19
C LYS A 196 -8.44 -2.55 -0.68
N LEU A 197 -7.16 -2.36 -0.32
CA LEU A 197 -6.24 -1.39 -0.92
C LEU A 197 -5.17 -2.02 -1.80
N LYS A 198 -5.37 -3.27 -2.26
CA LYS A 198 -4.38 -4.01 -3.08
C LYS A 198 -3.97 -3.29 -4.37
N SER A 199 -4.81 -2.42 -4.91
CA SER A 199 -4.56 -1.62 -6.12
C SER A 199 -4.00 -0.22 -5.83
N SER A 200 -3.65 0.10 -4.59
CA SER A 200 -3.23 1.45 -4.17
C SER A 200 -1.91 1.44 -3.40
N SER A 201 -1.11 2.50 -3.57
CA SER A 201 -0.01 2.81 -2.67
C SER A 201 -0.59 3.22 -1.32
N TRP A 202 0.00 2.75 -0.22
CA TRP A 202 -0.50 3.03 1.12
C TRP A 202 0.62 3.34 2.11
N LEU A 203 0.29 4.22 3.05
CA LEU A 203 1.11 4.57 4.20
C LEU A 203 0.37 4.12 5.45
N LEU A 204 1.01 3.23 6.19
CA LEU A 204 0.53 2.70 7.44
C LEU A 204 1.16 3.48 8.60
N ASP A 205 0.34 4.08 9.45
CA ASP A 205 0.74 4.90 10.59
C ASP A 205 0.28 4.25 11.91
N GLY A 206 1.25 3.96 12.78
CA GLY A 206 0.98 3.50 14.15
C GLY A 206 0.65 2.01 14.26
N PHE A 207 0.88 1.24 13.20
CA PHE A 207 0.99 -0.22 13.15
C PHE A 207 2.23 -0.54 12.28
N PRO A 208 2.95 -1.64 12.51
CA PRO A 208 2.96 -2.44 13.73
C PRO A 208 3.56 -1.66 14.92
N ARG A 209 3.30 -2.13 16.14
CA ARG A 209 3.89 -1.64 17.40
C ARG A 209 4.66 -2.71 18.17
N THR A 210 4.51 -3.97 17.79
CA THR A 210 5.20 -5.13 18.36
C THR A 210 5.84 -5.92 17.23
N PRO A 211 6.92 -6.68 17.50
CA PRO A 211 7.52 -7.59 16.52
C PRO A 211 6.52 -8.60 15.95
N GLU A 212 5.63 -9.13 16.78
CA GLU A 212 4.60 -10.10 16.38
C GLU A 212 3.66 -9.51 15.32
N GLN A 213 3.19 -8.26 15.53
CA GLN A 213 2.42 -7.53 14.53
C GLN A 213 3.21 -7.30 13.23
N ALA A 214 4.52 -7.08 13.33
CA ALA A 214 5.38 -6.85 12.18
C ALA A 214 5.61 -8.12 11.36
N GLU A 215 5.76 -9.27 12.03
CA GLU A 215 5.80 -10.58 11.38
C GLU A 215 4.50 -10.88 10.65
N ASP A 216 3.35 -10.68 11.31
CA ASP A 216 2.05 -10.89 10.70
C ASP A 216 1.85 -10.02 9.46
N LEU A 217 2.23 -8.73 9.54
CA LEU A 217 2.19 -7.82 8.41
C LEU A 217 3.11 -8.27 7.27
N TRP A 218 4.35 -8.64 7.60
CA TRP A 218 5.36 -9.04 6.62
C TRP A 218 4.98 -10.32 5.86
N ARG A 219 4.29 -11.27 6.51
CA ARG A 219 3.79 -12.49 5.87
C ARG A 219 2.68 -12.24 4.85
N GLN A 220 1.90 -11.18 5.02
CA GLN A 220 0.71 -10.91 4.21
C GLN A 220 0.95 -9.83 3.15
N GLU A 221 1.80 -8.85 3.44
CA GLU A 221 2.01 -7.69 2.59
C GLU A 221 3.51 -7.45 2.36
N LYS A 222 3.88 -7.20 1.10
CA LYS A 222 5.20 -6.69 0.76
C LYS A 222 5.34 -5.26 1.28
N ILE A 223 6.35 -5.00 2.10
CA ILE A 223 6.69 -3.65 2.57
C ILE A 223 7.91 -3.17 1.80
N ASP A 224 7.83 -1.97 1.21
CA ASP A 224 8.94 -1.39 0.45
C ASP A 224 9.84 -0.50 1.30
N SER A 225 9.28 0.15 2.33
CA SER A 225 10.04 1.00 3.23
C SER A 225 9.37 1.17 4.58
N VAL A 226 10.18 1.23 5.62
CA VAL A 226 9.77 1.63 6.97
C VAL A 226 10.51 2.91 7.32
N ILE A 227 9.77 3.99 7.48
CA ILE A 227 10.27 5.34 7.75
C ILE A 227 10.22 5.54 9.26
N ASN A 228 11.38 5.60 9.89
CA ASN A 228 11.49 5.87 11.32
C ASN A 228 11.89 7.33 11.56
N LEU A 229 11.10 8.06 12.35
CA LEU A 229 11.42 9.42 12.78
C LEU A 229 12.10 9.39 14.14
N ASP A 230 13.37 9.75 14.15
CA ASP A 230 14.20 9.78 15.34
C ASP A 230 14.34 11.23 15.85
N VAL A 231 13.62 11.54 16.93
CA VAL A 231 13.59 12.87 17.53
C VAL A 231 14.01 12.75 18.99
N PRO A 232 14.98 13.56 19.45
CA PRO A 232 15.44 13.50 20.84
C PRO A 232 14.29 13.65 21.84
N PHE A 233 14.30 12.86 22.93
CA PHE A 233 13.21 12.84 23.90
C PHE A 233 12.95 14.19 24.56
N ASP A 234 13.99 14.97 24.86
CA ASP A 234 13.79 16.29 25.46
C ASP A 234 13.03 17.24 24.51
N VAL A 235 13.31 17.17 23.20
CA VAL A 235 12.56 17.93 22.19
C VAL A 235 11.09 17.47 22.13
N ILE A 236 10.84 16.17 22.26
CA ILE A 236 9.48 15.64 22.30
C ILE A 236 8.73 16.10 23.56
N VAL A 237 9.38 16.06 24.72
CA VAL A 237 8.80 16.53 25.98
C VAL A 237 8.40 17.99 25.85
N ASP A 238 9.30 18.84 25.34
CA ASP A 238 9.01 20.27 25.16
C ASP A 238 7.84 20.50 24.18
N ARG A 239 7.77 19.74 23.09
CA ARG A 239 6.64 19.81 22.14
C ARG A 239 5.31 19.39 22.76
N LEU A 240 5.30 18.37 23.61
CA LEU A 240 4.06 17.91 24.23
C LEU A 240 3.60 18.90 25.32
N ARG A 241 4.52 19.55 26.02
CA ARG A 241 4.20 20.65 26.95
C ARG A 241 3.52 21.84 26.27
N SER A 242 3.87 22.15 25.03
CA SER A 242 3.27 23.24 24.26
C SER A 242 2.04 22.81 23.44
N ARG A 243 1.58 21.55 23.57
CA ARG A 243 0.47 21.02 22.81
C ARG A 243 -0.87 21.42 23.40
N TRP A 244 -1.77 21.88 22.54
CA TRP A 244 -3.16 22.19 22.84
C TRP A 244 -4.07 21.45 21.86
N VAL A 245 -5.22 20.97 22.34
CA VAL A 245 -6.13 20.15 21.55
C VAL A 245 -7.54 20.67 21.68
N HIS A 246 -8.22 20.79 20.54
CA HIS A 246 -9.66 21.00 20.51
C HIS A 246 -10.37 19.63 20.58
N LEU A 247 -10.89 19.24 21.75
CA LEU A 247 -11.41 17.89 21.99
C LEU A 247 -12.46 17.41 20.96
N PRO A 248 -13.51 18.19 20.62
CA PRO A 248 -14.56 17.74 19.71
C PRO A 248 -14.04 17.43 18.30
N SER A 249 -13.05 18.19 17.82
CA SER A 249 -12.54 18.05 16.46
C SER A 249 -11.24 17.23 16.35
N GLY A 250 -10.53 17.06 17.47
CA GLY A 250 -9.18 16.50 17.48
C GLY A 250 -8.10 17.40 16.88
N ARG A 251 -8.40 18.65 16.47
CA ARG A 251 -7.38 19.60 15.98
C ARG A 251 -6.34 19.87 17.04
N VAL A 252 -5.09 19.95 16.61
CA VAL A 252 -3.90 20.10 17.47
C VAL A 252 -3.18 21.38 17.14
N TYR A 253 -2.88 22.15 18.18
CA TYR A 253 -2.09 23.37 18.16
C TYR A 253 -0.82 23.15 18.98
N ASN A 254 0.27 23.75 18.57
CA ASN A 254 1.55 23.70 19.28
C ASN A 254 2.08 25.13 19.36
N ILE A 255 2.15 25.65 20.59
CA ILE A 255 2.53 27.04 20.80
C ILE A 255 3.95 27.28 20.30
N GLY A 256 4.13 28.27 19.43
CA GLY A 256 5.40 28.59 18.75
C GLY A 256 5.67 27.84 17.45
N PHE A 257 4.79 26.93 17.01
CA PHE A 257 4.90 26.24 15.72
C PHE A 257 3.64 26.39 14.88
N ASN A 258 2.48 26.08 15.44
CA ASN A 258 1.18 26.32 14.85
C ASN A 258 0.24 26.89 15.91
N ASP A 259 0.52 28.12 16.29
CA ASP A 259 -0.28 28.88 17.24
C ASP A 259 -1.73 29.04 16.74
N PRO A 260 -2.73 28.96 17.65
CA PRO A 260 -4.07 29.36 17.30
C PRO A 260 -4.12 30.86 17.01
N LYS A 261 -5.01 31.29 16.11
CA LYS A 261 -5.23 32.71 15.79
C LYS A 261 -5.59 33.53 17.02
N VAL A 262 -6.31 32.92 17.96
CA VAL A 262 -6.64 33.50 19.27
C VAL A 262 -6.14 32.55 20.35
N PRO A 263 -5.29 33.01 21.30
CA PRO A 263 -4.77 32.17 22.37
C PRO A 263 -5.87 31.40 23.11
N GLY A 264 -5.68 30.08 23.22
CA GLY A 264 -6.61 29.19 23.92
C GLY A 264 -7.92 28.89 23.19
N LYS A 265 -8.09 29.29 21.92
CA LYS A 265 -9.31 29.04 21.14
C LYS A 265 -9.03 28.31 19.84
N ASP A 266 -9.96 27.44 19.44
CA ASP A 266 -9.94 26.76 18.15
C ASP A 266 -10.23 27.74 17.01
N ASP A 267 -9.46 27.64 15.92
CA ASP A 267 -9.54 28.58 14.79
C ASP A 267 -10.83 28.47 13.96
N VAL A 268 -11.53 27.33 14.07
CA VAL A 268 -12.72 27.04 13.27
C VAL A 268 -13.99 27.27 14.08
N THR A 269 -14.03 26.79 15.33
CA THR A 269 -15.23 26.87 16.17
C THR A 269 -15.18 28.00 17.20
N GLY A 270 -14.00 28.52 17.53
CA GLY A 270 -13.82 29.50 18.61
C GLY A 270 -13.95 28.91 20.03
N GLU A 271 -14.14 27.59 20.13
CA GLU A 271 -14.27 26.85 21.39
C GLU A 271 -12.91 26.73 22.11
N PRO A 272 -12.91 26.51 23.44
CA PRO A 272 -11.68 26.45 24.21
C PRO A 272 -10.81 25.25 23.83
N LEU A 273 -9.51 25.49 23.74
CA LEU A 273 -8.49 24.45 23.66
C LEU A 273 -8.14 23.98 25.07
N ILE A 274 -7.74 22.71 25.18
CA ILE A 274 -7.22 22.16 26.44
C ILE A 274 -5.85 21.51 26.24
N GLN A 275 -5.05 21.47 27.30
CA GLN A 275 -3.93 20.55 27.40
C GLN A 275 -4.41 19.23 28.00
N ARG A 276 -3.93 18.11 27.47
CA ARG A 276 -4.36 16.82 27.99
C ARG A 276 -3.58 16.47 29.26
N PRO A 277 -4.19 15.75 30.22
CA PRO A 277 -3.48 15.29 31.41
C PRO A 277 -2.27 14.38 31.08
N ASP A 278 -2.28 13.69 29.93
CA ASP A 278 -1.19 12.82 29.49
C ASP A 278 0.00 13.56 28.84
N ASP A 279 -0.09 14.89 28.68
CA ASP A 279 1.00 15.73 28.16
C ASP A 279 1.92 16.27 29.30
N ASP A 280 1.69 15.87 30.56
CA ASP A 280 2.59 16.17 31.69
C ASP A 280 4.01 15.59 31.48
N PRO A 281 5.10 16.33 31.75
CA PRO A 281 6.47 15.87 31.47
C PRO A 281 6.83 14.51 32.09
N VAL A 282 6.35 14.21 33.30
CA VAL A 282 6.64 12.92 33.98
C VAL A 282 5.90 11.78 33.27
N ALA A 283 4.63 11.99 32.96
CA ALA A 283 3.83 11.03 32.20
C ALA A 283 4.40 10.79 30.79
N VAL A 284 4.82 11.86 30.12
CA VAL A 284 5.44 11.81 28.79
C VAL A 284 6.75 11.04 28.82
N ARG A 285 7.67 11.31 29.75
CA ARG A 285 8.94 10.58 29.84
C ARG A 285 8.72 9.09 30.05
N LYS A 286 7.84 8.70 30.96
CA LYS A 286 7.47 7.30 31.17
C LYS A 286 6.90 6.65 29.91
N ARG A 287 6.07 7.38 29.16
CA ARG A 287 5.52 6.92 27.87
C ARG A 287 6.59 6.74 26.80
N LEU A 288 7.61 7.60 26.78
CA LEU A 288 8.76 7.50 25.87
C LEU A 288 9.66 6.32 26.20
N GLU A 289 9.91 6.06 27.48
CA GLU A 289 10.67 4.87 27.92
C GLU A 289 9.98 3.57 27.52
N ILE A 290 8.65 3.47 27.72
CA ILE A 290 7.86 2.32 27.28
C ILE A 290 7.90 2.20 25.75
N TYR A 291 7.75 3.32 25.03
CA TYR A 291 7.83 3.33 23.58
C TYR A 291 9.18 2.81 23.08
N ASP A 292 10.29 3.26 23.67
CA ASP A 292 11.63 2.83 23.30
C ASP A 292 11.85 1.34 23.53
N ALA A 293 11.44 0.86 24.72
CA ALA A 293 11.54 -0.56 25.08
C ALA A 293 10.76 -1.45 24.10
N CYS A 294 9.57 -1.03 23.66
CA CYS A 294 8.75 -1.79 22.71
C CYS A 294 9.23 -1.65 21.25
N THR A 295 9.77 -0.48 20.87
CA THR A 295 10.10 -0.18 19.47
C THR A 295 11.50 -0.63 19.10
N ARG A 296 12.43 -0.76 20.05
CA ARG A 296 13.79 -1.24 19.77
C ARG A 296 13.80 -2.64 19.09
N PRO A 297 13.11 -3.67 19.61
CA PRO A 297 13.00 -4.96 18.91
C PRO A 297 12.36 -4.84 17.51
N LEU A 298 11.42 -3.92 17.35
CA LEU A 298 10.73 -3.69 16.08
C LEU A 298 11.65 -3.01 15.04
N ASN A 299 12.47 -2.06 15.47
CA ASN A 299 13.48 -1.43 14.63
C ASN A 299 14.52 -2.46 14.17
N GLU A 300 15.00 -3.31 15.08
CA GLU A 300 15.94 -4.39 14.75
C GLU A 300 15.33 -5.35 13.70
N TYR A 301 14.07 -5.75 13.87
CA TYR A 301 13.36 -6.58 12.90
C TYR A 301 13.36 -5.96 11.50
N PHE A 302 12.92 -4.70 11.34
CA PHE A 302 12.86 -4.06 10.02
C PHE A 302 14.23 -3.69 9.45
N HIS A 303 15.23 -3.46 10.31
CA HIS A 303 16.61 -3.30 9.90
C HIS A 303 17.15 -4.58 9.25
N GLN A 304 16.90 -5.75 9.87
CA GLN A 304 17.29 -7.05 9.31
C GLN A 304 16.60 -7.35 7.96
N GLN A 305 15.36 -6.88 7.78
CA GLN A 305 14.65 -6.99 6.50
C GLN A 305 15.16 -6.00 5.42
N GLY A 306 16.05 -5.06 5.77
CA GLY A 306 16.64 -4.11 4.83
C GLY A 306 15.70 -3.02 4.32
N VAL A 307 14.58 -2.79 5.01
CA VAL A 307 13.55 -1.81 4.62
C VAL A 307 13.50 -0.58 5.55
N LEU A 308 14.16 -0.64 6.71
CA LEU A 308 14.21 0.46 7.67
C LEU A 308 15.10 1.60 7.18
N VAL A 309 14.58 2.81 7.22
CA VAL A 309 15.33 4.06 7.06
C VAL A 309 14.99 4.99 8.22
N THR A 310 16.02 5.56 8.83
CA THR A 310 15.85 6.48 9.97
C THR A 310 16.19 7.90 9.55
N PHE A 311 15.31 8.83 9.91
CA PHE A 311 15.51 10.26 9.72
C PHE A 311 15.55 10.94 11.08
N SER A 312 16.75 11.39 11.46
CA SER A 312 16.98 12.09 12.71
C SER A 312 16.85 13.60 12.53
N GLY A 313 16.25 14.29 13.50
CA GLY A 313 16.15 15.75 13.47
C GLY A 313 15.37 16.33 14.65
N LYS A 314 15.46 17.64 14.86
CA LYS A 314 14.76 18.34 15.96
C LYS A 314 13.44 18.94 15.54
N THR A 315 13.19 19.15 14.26
CA THR A 315 11.92 19.71 13.75
C THR A 315 11.40 18.92 12.56
N THR A 316 10.08 18.96 12.35
CA THR A 316 9.47 18.32 11.17
C THR A 316 9.95 18.97 9.87
N ASP A 317 10.26 20.27 9.87
CA ASP A 317 10.74 21.00 8.70
C ASP A 317 12.18 20.68 8.33
N GLU A 318 13.00 20.29 9.30
CA GLU A 318 14.33 19.73 9.08
C GLU A 318 14.25 18.31 8.50
N ILE A 319 13.34 17.48 9.03
CA ILE A 319 13.22 16.07 8.65
C ILE A 319 12.55 15.90 7.27
N TRP A 320 11.52 16.69 6.99
CA TRP A 320 10.66 16.51 5.81
C TRP A 320 11.40 16.53 4.45
N PRO A 321 12.33 17.46 4.17
CA PRO A 321 13.07 17.48 2.91
C PRO A 321 13.79 16.16 2.63
N ASN A 322 14.42 15.57 3.64
CA ASN A 322 15.14 14.30 3.52
C ASN A 322 14.18 13.13 3.28
N VAL A 323 13.06 13.08 4.01
CA VAL A 323 12.00 12.08 3.79
C VAL A 323 11.45 12.17 2.37
N LYS A 324 11.17 13.39 1.91
CA LYS A 324 10.65 13.66 0.57
C LYS A 324 11.64 13.19 -0.50
N GLN A 325 12.90 13.59 -0.42
CA GLN A 325 13.93 13.21 -1.38
C GLN A 325 14.13 11.69 -1.43
N TYR A 326 14.15 11.03 -0.27
CA TYR A 326 14.24 9.57 -0.19
C TYR A 326 13.07 8.90 -0.92
N LEU A 327 11.83 9.31 -0.61
CA LEU A 327 10.63 8.77 -1.22
C LEU A 327 10.55 9.03 -2.73
N GLU A 328 10.93 10.23 -3.19
CA GLU A 328 11.07 10.53 -4.60
C GLU A 328 12.02 9.54 -5.27
N SER A 329 13.19 9.29 -4.66
CA SER A 329 14.16 8.34 -5.22
C SER A 329 13.64 6.89 -5.29
N LYS A 330 12.78 6.48 -4.36
CA LYS A 330 12.29 5.09 -4.25
C LYS A 330 11.04 4.84 -5.10
N ILE A 331 10.13 5.79 -5.12
CA ILE A 331 8.88 5.72 -5.89
C ILE A 331 9.21 5.92 -7.39
N ILE A 332 10.10 6.85 -7.74
CA ILE A 332 10.49 7.10 -9.14
C ILE A 332 11.35 5.96 -9.70
N LYS A 333 12.28 5.37 -8.91
CA LYS A 333 13.10 4.22 -9.40
C LYS A 333 12.30 2.94 -9.64
N LYS A 334 11.11 2.80 -9.05
CA LYS A 334 10.20 1.70 -9.38
C LYS A 334 9.51 1.89 -10.75
N SER A 335 9.42 3.15 -11.22
CA SER A 335 8.65 3.58 -12.41
C SER A 335 9.32 3.30 -13.75
#